data_AF-A0A852T7U8-F1
#
_entry.id   AF-A0A852T7U8-F1
#
_cell.length_a   1.000
_cell.length_b   1.000
_cell.length_c   1.000
_cell.angle_alpha   90.00
_cell.angle_beta   90.00
_cell.angle_gamma   90.00
#
_symmetry.space_group_name_H-M   'P 1'
#
loop_
_entity.id
_entity.type
_entity.pdbx_description
1 polymer ?
#
loop_
_entity_poly.entity_id
_entity_poly.type
_entity_poly.pdbx_seq_one_letter_code
_entity_poly.pdbx_strand_id
1 'polypeptide(L)'
;MDSFIISQGIHFPCEIKNFEGDYYYKPDQFFTMNHTEIQNPLDQIKRSDTLLRQVFQKKKYSITIKSNVFFVNSAFTLYQAPLEKPILYPTQLTRYFEELNARSSILNDNHYKLADELVKEHKPSSPYTRVPPYTYENLKKGLICGSCYSYEILPGENVLICNTCGRQEKVEDAILRSVRELQLLFPDIKITTNLVFEWCKVIGSKKQIRRVLKKNYTKIGNRHCTYYI
;
A
#
# COMPACT_ATOMS: atom_id res chain seq x y z
N MET A 1 10.36 -7.51 5.45
CA MET A 1 9.77 -8.04 6.69
C MET A 1 8.51 -7.27 6.99
N ASP A 2 7.40 -8.00 7.02
CA ASP A 2 6.06 -7.44 7.18
C ASP A 2 5.58 -7.49 8.64
N SER A 3 6.12 -8.42 9.42
CA SER A 3 5.78 -8.55 10.85
C SER A 3 6.93 -9.16 11.64
N PHE A 4 6.91 -8.95 12.96
CA PHE A 4 7.91 -9.48 13.88
C PHE A 4 7.23 -9.94 15.17
N ILE A 5 7.37 -11.22 15.50
CA ILE A 5 6.79 -11.79 16.72
C ILE A 5 7.88 -11.88 17.79
N ILE A 6 7.63 -11.25 18.93
CA ILE A 6 8.49 -11.33 20.11
C ILE A 6 7.96 -12.43 21.03
N SER A 7 8.82 -13.41 21.31
CA SER A 7 8.57 -14.44 22.32
C SER A 7 9.79 -14.60 23.23
N GLN A 8 9.61 -15.30 24.35
CA GLN A 8 10.70 -15.61 25.26
C GLN A 8 11.78 -16.46 24.57
N GLY A 9 12.99 -15.92 24.48
CA GLY A 9 14.17 -16.60 23.93
C GLY A 9 14.32 -16.58 22.41
N ILE A 10 13.24 -16.84 21.66
CA ILE A 10 13.25 -16.84 20.17
C ILE A 10 12.35 -15.72 19.65
N HIS A 11 12.80 -14.98 18.64
CA HIS A 11 11.97 -14.01 17.93
C HIS A 11 11.75 -14.46 16.49
N PHE A 12 10.59 -14.12 15.92
CA PHE A 12 10.19 -14.61 14.61
C PHE A 12 9.96 -13.45 13.64
N PRO A 13 10.98 -13.12 12.83
CA PRO A 13 10.80 -12.35 11.62
C PRO A 13 9.84 -13.06 10.66
N CYS A 14 8.84 -12.33 10.17
CA CYS A 14 7.81 -12.87 9.28
C CYS A 14 7.79 -12.09 7.96
N GLU A 15 7.90 -12.82 6.85
CA GLU A 15 7.65 -12.31 5.50
C GLU A 15 6.33 -12.92 5.01
N ILE A 16 5.35 -12.09 4.67
CA ILE A 16 3.98 -12.51 4.41
C ILE A 16 3.66 -12.24 2.94
N LYS A 17 3.27 -13.29 2.20
CA LYS A 17 2.90 -13.22 0.79
C LYS A 17 1.43 -13.62 0.61
N ASN A 18 0.69 -12.78 -0.10
CA ASN A 18 -0.70 -13.03 -0.48
C ASN A 18 -0.82 -13.38 -1.98
N PHE A 19 0.03 -14.29 -2.46
CA PHE A 19 0.02 -14.72 -3.86
C PHE A 19 -1.17 -15.63 -4.12
N GLU A 20 -1.85 -15.46 -5.25
CA GLU A 20 -2.96 -16.29 -5.68
C GLU A 20 -2.54 -17.16 -6.86
N GLY A 21 -3.01 -18.41 -6.89
CA GLY A 21 -2.80 -19.35 -7.96
C GLY A 21 -1.52 -20.17 -7.83
N ASP A 22 -1.07 -20.63 -8.98
CA ASP A 22 -0.04 -21.66 -9.11
C ASP A 22 1.34 -21.06 -9.39
N TYR A 23 2.34 -21.53 -8.64
CA TYR A 23 3.74 -21.15 -8.75
C TYR A 23 4.60 -22.39 -8.70
N TYR A 24 5.83 -22.32 -9.20
CA TYR A 24 6.81 -23.38 -9.01
C TYR A 24 8.13 -22.83 -8.51
N TYR A 25 8.80 -23.63 -7.69
CA TYR A 25 10.14 -23.36 -7.21
C TYR A 25 11.15 -24.12 -8.06
N LYS A 26 12.11 -23.41 -8.66
CA LYS A 26 13.36 -24.00 -9.13
C LYS A 26 14.42 -23.65 -8.10
N PRO A 27 15.46 -24.46 -7.89
CA PRO A 27 16.43 -24.23 -6.81
C PRO A 27 16.84 -22.75 -6.68
N ASP A 28 16.52 -22.18 -5.51
CA ASP A 28 16.71 -20.78 -5.10
C ASP A 28 15.98 -19.68 -5.91
N GLN A 29 14.97 -20.02 -6.70
CA GLN A 29 14.17 -19.08 -7.49
C GLN A 29 12.67 -19.43 -7.52
N PHE A 30 11.81 -18.41 -7.52
CA PHE A 30 10.35 -18.56 -7.62
C PHE A 30 9.88 -18.12 -9.00
N PHE A 31 8.92 -18.87 -9.56
CA PHE A 31 8.35 -18.59 -10.87
C PHE A 31 6.84 -18.72 -10.87
N THR A 32 6.19 -17.92 -11.73
CA THR A 32 4.79 -18.16 -12.14
C THR A 32 4.72 -19.35 -13.11
N MET A 33 3.52 -19.91 -13.31
CA MET A 33 3.31 -20.94 -14.34
C MET A 33 3.61 -20.46 -15.77
N ASN A 34 3.64 -19.15 -16.01
CA ASN A 34 4.06 -18.55 -17.30
C ASN A 34 5.58 -18.38 -17.41
N HIS A 35 6.36 -19.05 -16.56
CA HIS A 35 7.83 -19.01 -16.53
C HIS A 35 8.45 -17.63 -16.24
N THR A 36 7.68 -16.71 -15.65
CA THR A 36 8.20 -15.42 -15.22
C THR A 36 8.81 -15.55 -13.84
N GLU A 37 10.08 -15.20 -13.69
CA GLU A 37 10.75 -15.13 -12.40
C GLU A 37 10.14 -14.01 -11.55
N ILE A 38 9.85 -14.32 -10.30
CA ILE A 38 9.37 -13.36 -9.32
C ILE A 38 10.38 -13.20 -8.19
N GLN A 39 10.27 -12.09 -7.48
CA GLN A 39 11.14 -11.82 -6.34
C GLN A 39 11.03 -12.94 -5.30
N ASN A 40 12.16 -13.58 -4.99
CA ASN A 40 12.21 -14.70 -4.05
C ASN A 40 11.90 -14.24 -2.61
N PRO A 41 10.81 -14.72 -1.99
CA PRO A 41 10.48 -14.39 -0.60
C PRO A 41 11.55 -14.86 0.41
N LEU A 42 12.26 -15.95 0.11
CA LEU A 42 13.35 -16.46 0.96
C LEU A 42 14.55 -15.50 1.01
N ASP A 43 14.86 -14.83 -0.09
CA ASP A 43 15.92 -13.82 -0.11
C ASP A 43 15.52 -12.56 0.65
N GLN A 44 14.24 -12.19 0.58
CA GLN A 44 13.68 -11.06 1.34
C GLN A 44 13.79 -11.28 2.85
N ILE A 45 13.43 -12.47 3.33
CA ILE A 45 13.54 -12.77 4.76
C ILE A 45 15.00 -12.94 5.18
N LYS A 46 15.87 -13.57 4.36
CA LYS A 46 17.31 -13.71 4.65
C LYS A 46 18.02 -12.35 4.76
N ARG A 47 17.66 -11.40 3.90
CA ARG A 47 18.14 -10.02 4.00
C ARG A 47 17.65 -9.36 5.29
N SER A 48 16.37 -9.54 5.63
CA SER A 48 15.79 -9.00 6.87
C SER A 48 16.50 -9.56 8.11
N ASP A 49 16.80 -10.85 8.14
CA ASP A 49 17.55 -11.51 9.21
C ASP A 49 18.93 -10.92 9.42
N THR A 50 19.65 -10.71 8.32
CA THR A 50 21.00 -10.13 8.35
C THR A 50 20.96 -8.73 8.95
N LEU A 51 20.00 -7.89 8.53
CA LEU A 51 19.84 -6.53 9.04
C LEU A 51 19.40 -6.51 10.51
N LEU A 52 18.46 -7.37 10.91
CA LEU A 52 18.02 -7.47 12.29
C LEU A 52 19.16 -7.90 13.22
N ARG A 53 19.97 -8.88 12.82
CA ARG A 53 21.16 -9.28 13.59
C ARG A 53 22.12 -8.12 13.80
N GLN A 54 22.35 -7.29 12.79
CA GLN A 54 23.20 -6.08 12.92
C GLN A 54 22.60 -5.07 13.90
N VAL A 55 21.29 -4.82 13.82
CA VAL A 55 20.58 -3.92 14.76
C VAL A 55 20.70 -4.43 16.20
N PHE A 56 20.45 -5.72 16.42
CA PHE A 56 20.52 -6.32 17.74
C PHE A 56 21.95 -6.35 18.30
N GLN A 57 22.96 -6.65 17.48
CA GLN A 57 24.36 -6.56 17.87
C GLN A 57 24.74 -5.14 18.30
N LYS A 58 24.36 -4.12 17.52
CA LYS A 58 24.62 -2.71 17.86
C LYS A 58 23.98 -2.31 19.18
N LYS A 59 22.80 -2.83 19.47
CA LYS A 59 22.04 -2.58 20.70
C LYS A 59 22.38 -3.56 21.84
N LYS A 60 23.34 -4.47 21.63
CA LYS A 60 23.80 -5.48 22.60
C LYS A 60 22.70 -6.43 23.10
N TYR A 61 21.70 -6.72 22.26
CA TYR A 61 20.72 -7.76 22.51
C TYR A 61 21.25 -9.12 22.03
N SER A 62 21.30 -10.11 22.92
CA SER A 62 21.54 -11.51 22.55
C SER A 62 20.22 -12.14 22.13
N ILE A 63 20.06 -12.43 20.84
CA ILE A 63 18.78 -12.89 20.27
C ILE A 63 18.99 -14.10 19.37
N THR A 64 18.11 -15.09 19.56
CA THR A 64 17.88 -16.18 18.60
C THR A 64 16.71 -15.78 17.71
N ILE A 65 16.92 -15.70 16.39
CA ILE A 65 15.82 -15.49 15.43
C ILE A 65 15.52 -16.78 14.67
N LYS A 66 14.22 -17.06 14.48
CA LYS A 66 13.72 -18.11 13.59
C LYS A 66 12.71 -17.50 12.63
N SER A 67 13.12 -17.34 11.39
CA SER A 67 12.36 -16.58 10.41
C SER A 67 11.56 -17.49 9.49
N ASN A 68 10.36 -17.06 9.11
CA ASN A 68 9.50 -17.85 8.22
C ASN A 68 8.87 -16.97 7.14
N VAL A 69 8.61 -17.60 5.99
CA VAL A 69 7.80 -17.05 4.90
C VAL A 69 6.40 -17.65 4.99
N PHE A 70 5.38 -16.81 5.05
CA PHE A 70 3.98 -17.21 5.17
C PHE A 70 3.25 -16.93 3.86
N PHE A 71 2.66 -17.96 3.27
CA PHE A 71 1.68 -17.79 2.20
C PHE A 71 0.28 -17.88 2.80
N VAL A 72 -0.51 -16.81 2.68
CA VAL A 72 -1.80 -16.68 3.40
C VAL A 72 -3.03 -16.89 2.53
N ASN A 73 -2.90 -16.85 1.20
CA ASN A 73 -4.02 -17.07 0.30
C ASN A 73 -4.33 -18.56 0.15
N SER A 74 -5.56 -19.00 0.43
CA SER A 74 -5.96 -20.41 0.34
C SER A 74 -5.89 -21.00 -1.07
N ALA A 75 -5.90 -20.17 -2.12
CA ALA A 75 -5.75 -20.58 -3.52
C ALA A 75 -4.28 -20.60 -3.98
N PHE A 76 -3.31 -20.50 -3.08
CA PHE A 76 -1.89 -20.57 -3.39
C PHE A 76 -1.38 -22.01 -3.46
N THR A 77 -0.68 -22.34 -4.54
CA THR A 77 0.04 -23.62 -4.70
C THR A 77 1.49 -23.35 -5.10
N LEU A 78 2.44 -24.01 -4.43
CA LEU A 78 3.84 -24.03 -4.83
C LEU A 78 4.28 -25.44 -5.23
N TYR A 79 4.45 -25.66 -6.53
CA TYR A 79 5.05 -26.88 -7.06
C TYR A 79 6.55 -26.92 -6.78
N GLN A 80 7.09 -28.13 -6.60
CA GLN A 80 8.51 -28.35 -6.28
C GLN A 80 8.94 -27.63 -4.98
N ALA A 81 7.99 -27.49 -4.05
CA ALA A 81 8.20 -26.89 -2.74
C ALA A 81 9.38 -27.55 -1.99
N PRO A 82 10.39 -26.75 -1.57
CA PRO A 82 11.52 -27.29 -0.81
C PRO A 82 11.12 -27.58 0.64
N LEU A 83 11.37 -28.80 1.12
CA LEU A 83 10.98 -29.25 2.46
C LEU A 83 11.78 -28.59 3.60
N GLU A 84 13.04 -28.26 3.36
CA GLU A 84 13.96 -27.75 4.39
C GLU A 84 13.88 -26.24 4.58
N LYS A 85 13.19 -25.53 3.69
CA LYS A 85 13.09 -24.06 3.76
C LYS A 85 11.95 -23.66 4.70
N PRO A 86 12.05 -22.51 5.39
CA PRO A 86 11.05 -22.10 6.37
C PRO A 86 9.82 -21.47 5.71
N ILE A 87 9.12 -22.26 4.88
CA ILE A 87 7.91 -21.85 4.17
C ILE A 87 6.70 -22.46 4.87
N LEU A 88 5.72 -21.62 5.17
CA LEU A 88 4.44 -22.01 5.76
C LEU A 88 3.32 -21.73 4.77
N TYR A 89 2.57 -22.78 4.47
CA TYR A 89 1.43 -22.75 3.55
C TYR A 89 0.12 -22.43 4.28
N PRO A 90 -0.92 -21.96 3.56
CA PRO A 90 -2.21 -21.61 4.15
C PRO A 90 -2.79 -22.71 5.04
N THR A 91 -2.66 -23.95 4.61
CA THR A 91 -3.14 -25.16 5.31
C THR A 91 -2.38 -25.48 6.60
N GLN A 92 -1.20 -24.88 6.80
CA GLN A 92 -0.35 -25.12 7.97
C GLN A 92 -0.47 -24.00 9.02
N LEU A 93 -1.05 -22.85 8.66
CA LEU A 93 -1.04 -21.65 9.49
C LEU A 93 -1.73 -21.86 10.83
N THR A 94 -2.92 -22.45 10.84
CA THR A 94 -3.69 -22.69 12.07
C THR A 94 -2.86 -23.50 13.08
N ARG A 95 -2.38 -24.68 12.66
CA ARG A 95 -1.56 -25.54 13.51
C ARG A 95 -0.27 -24.84 13.97
N TYR A 96 0.39 -24.10 13.08
CA TYR A 96 1.61 -23.37 13.43
C TYR A 96 1.38 -22.36 14.56
N PHE A 97 0.29 -21.58 14.50
CA PHE A 97 -0.01 -20.60 15.55
C PHE A 97 -0.53 -21.26 16.84
N GLU A 98 -1.25 -22.36 16.75
CA GLU A 98 -1.61 -23.17 17.93
C GLU A 98 -0.35 -23.69 18.65
N GLU A 99 0.60 -24.27 17.91
CA GLU A 99 1.89 -24.72 18.44
C GLU A 99 2.73 -23.58 19.01
N LEU A 100 2.66 -22.39 18.40
CA LEU A 100 3.36 -21.21 18.90
C LEU A 100 2.76 -20.72 20.22
N ASN A 101 1.43 -20.67 20.30
CA ASN A 101 0.69 -20.23 21.49
C ASN A 101 0.76 -21.24 22.65
N ALA A 102 0.91 -22.52 22.35
CA ALA A 102 1.08 -23.57 23.37
C ALA A 102 2.43 -23.47 24.11
N ARG A 103 3.41 -22.74 23.58
CA ARG A 103 4.71 -22.54 24.23
C ARG A 103 4.54 -21.56 25.39
N SER A 104 5.00 -21.94 26.57
CA SER A 104 5.11 -21.01 27.70
C SER A 104 6.07 -19.88 27.33
N SER A 105 5.55 -18.68 27.16
CA SER A 105 6.33 -17.48 26.86
C SER A 105 5.93 -16.39 27.84
N ILE A 106 6.76 -16.16 28.86
CA ILE A 106 6.56 -15.08 29.82
C ILE A 106 7.34 -13.86 29.32
N LEU A 107 6.60 -12.88 28.81
CA LEU A 107 7.19 -11.60 28.41
C LEU A 107 7.57 -10.79 29.65
N ASN A 108 8.69 -10.09 29.55
CA ASN A 108 9.22 -9.23 30.61
C ASN A 108 9.54 -7.84 30.06
N ASP A 109 9.92 -6.90 30.92
CA ASP A 109 10.20 -5.51 30.55
C ASP A 109 11.22 -5.37 29.41
N ASN A 110 12.19 -6.29 29.29
CA ASN A 110 13.17 -6.22 28.21
C ASN A 110 12.54 -6.51 26.84
N HIS A 111 11.53 -7.37 26.77
CA HIS A 111 10.79 -7.63 25.53
C HIS A 111 9.97 -6.41 25.10
N TYR A 112 9.32 -5.72 26.05
CA TYR A 112 8.57 -4.50 25.76
C TYR A 112 9.50 -3.35 25.36
N LYS A 113 10.64 -3.18 26.04
CA LYS A 113 11.68 -2.21 25.65
C LYS A 113 12.18 -2.47 24.23
N LEU A 114 12.42 -3.74 23.89
CA LEU A 114 12.82 -4.12 22.53
C LEU A 114 11.75 -3.73 21.51
N ALA A 115 10.48 -4.00 21.79
CA ALA A 115 9.37 -3.64 20.93
C ALA A 115 9.33 -2.12 20.69
N ASP A 116 9.40 -1.32 21.75
CA ASP A 116 9.41 0.14 21.68
C ASP A 116 10.60 0.68 20.87
N GLU A 117 11.78 0.10 21.04
CA GLU A 117 12.96 0.47 20.26
C GLU A 117 12.80 0.14 18.77
N LEU A 118 12.24 -1.03 18.44
CA LEU A 118 11.99 -1.42 17.06
C LEU A 118 10.94 -0.51 16.39
N VAL A 119 9.90 -0.11 17.11
CA VAL A 119 8.90 0.85 16.64
C VAL A 119 9.54 2.21 16.35
N LYS A 120 10.44 2.68 17.21
CA LYS A 120 11.16 3.95 17.00
C LYS A 120 12.08 3.93 15.77
N GLU A 121 12.67 2.79 15.46
CA GLU A 121 13.54 2.60 14.28
C GLU A 121 12.74 2.30 13.00
N HIS A 122 11.43 2.03 13.11
CA HIS A 122 10.58 1.74 11.97
C HIS A 122 10.45 2.98 11.07
N LYS A 123 10.91 2.84 9.83
CA LYS A 123 10.79 3.88 8.80
C LYS A 123 9.63 3.53 7.88
N PRO A 124 8.46 4.18 8.01
CA PRO A 124 7.29 3.85 7.18
C PRO A 124 7.49 4.26 5.71
N SER A 125 8.34 5.25 5.46
CA SER A 125 8.73 5.65 4.11
C SER A 125 10.10 5.08 3.76
N SER A 126 10.19 4.47 2.58
CA SER A 126 11.49 4.08 2.04
C SER A 126 12.29 5.36 1.71
N PRO A 127 13.56 5.47 2.15
CA PRO A 127 14.43 6.57 1.73
C PRO A 127 14.72 6.54 0.23
N TYR A 128 14.37 5.43 -0.44
CA TYR A 128 14.47 5.27 -1.88
C TYR A 128 13.16 5.56 -2.62
N THR A 129 12.09 5.97 -1.92
CA THR A 129 10.87 6.44 -2.58
C THR A 129 11.21 7.71 -3.36
N ARG A 130 11.43 7.56 -4.66
CA ARG A 130 11.64 8.67 -5.58
C ARG A 130 10.29 9.12 -6.10
N VAL A 131 9.62 9.98 -5.34
CA VAL A 131 8.50 10.75 -5.88
C VAL A 131 9.11 11.77 -6.84
N PRO A 132 8.69 11.82 -8.12
CA PRO A 132 9.18 12.85 -9.03
C PRO A 132 8.82 14.22 -8.45
N PRO A 133 9.69 15.23 -8.53
CA PRO A 133 9.33 16.57 -8.10
C PRO A 133 8.20 17.07 -9.00
N TYR A 134 7.04 17.36 -8.40
CA TYR A 134 5.90 17.96 -9.09
C TYR A 134 5.38 19.15 -8.29
N THR A 135 4.87 20.14 -9.01
CA THR A 135 4.10 21.24 -8.43
C THR A 135 2.75 21.31 -9.13
N TYR A 136 1.79 21.99 -8.51
CA TYR A 136 0.47 22.18 -9.11
C TYR A 136 0.57 22.81 -10.51
N GLU A 137 1.48 23.76 -10.69
CA GLU A 137 1.70 24.51 -11.92
C GLU A 137 2.24 23.63 -13.05
N ASN A 138 3.08 22.64 -12.72
CA ASN A 138 3.75 21.78 -13.71
C ASN A 138 2.87 20.63 -14.21
N LEU A 139 1.83 20.24 -13.47
CA LEU A 139 0.95 19.14 -13.89
C LEU A 139 -0.03 19.58 -14.99
N LYS A 140 -0.28 18.69 -15.96
CA LYS A 140 -1.29 18.89 -16.99
C LYS A 140 -2.69 18.86 -16.36
N LYS A 141 -3.37 20.00 -16.38
CA LYS A 141 -4.77 20.12 -15.95
C LYS A 141 -5.70 19.55 -17.01
N GLY A 142 -6.77 18.91 -16.56
CA GLY A 142 -7.75 18.25 -17.40
C GLY A 142 -8.29 17.00 -16.71
N LEU A 143 -9.55 16.70 -16.96
CA LEU A 143 -10.19 15.51 -16.44
C LEU A 143 -9.67 14.27 -17.21
N ILE A 144 -9.16 13.28 -16.48
CA ILE A 144 -8.74 12.00 -17.05
C ILE A 144 -9.85 10.96 -16.94
N CYS A 145 -9.92 10.00 -17.85
CA CYS A 145 -10.85 8.88 -17.76
C CYS A 145 -10.48 7.99 -16.57
N GLY A 146 -11.43 7.68 -15.68
CA GLY A 146 -11.17 6.77 -14.56
C GLY A 146 -10.90 5.31 -14.94
N SER A 147 -10.91 4.94 -16.23
CA SER A 147 -10.66 3.57 -16.72
C SER A 147 -9.39 3.48 -17.57
N CYS A 148 -9.21 4.34 -18.57
CA CYS A 148 -8.05 4.30 -19.46
C CYS A 148 -7.07 5.47 -19.26
N TYR A 149 -7.35 6.37 -18.32
CA TYR A 149 -6.53 7.55 -18.00
C TYR A 149 -6.30 8.53 -19.15
N SER A 150 -7.03 8.39 -20.26
CA SER A 150 -7.02 9.33 -21.38
C SER A 150 -7.60 10.70 -20.97
N TYR A 151 -7.06 11.77 -21.55
CA TYR A 151 -7.57 13.13 -21.43
C TYR A 151 -8.69 13.45 -22.43
N GLU A 152 -9.01 12.54 -23.35
CA GLU A 152 -10.03 12.74 -24.38
C GLU A 152 -11.43 12.54 -23.80
N ILE A 153 -11.88 13.53 -23.03
CA ILE A 153 -13.20 13.53 -22.40
C ILE A 153 -14.12 14.50 -23.12
N LEU A 154 -15.22 13.99 -23.64
CA LEU A 154 -16.30 14.77 -24.22
C LEU A 154 -17.27 15.21 -23.12
N PRO A 155 -17.49 16.53 -22.96
CA PRO A 155 -18.46 17.04 -22.00
C PRO A 155 -19.89 16.86 -22.53
N GLY A 156 -20.75 16.21 -21.74
CA GLY A 156 -22.20 16.28 -21.87
C GLY A 156 -22.82 17.05 -20.69
N GLU A 157 -24.14 17.23 -20.69
CA GLU A 157 -24.84 17.99 -19.63
C GLU A 157 -24.71 17.33 -18.25
N ASN A 158 -24.91 16.01 -18.18
CA ASN A 158 -24.91 15.24 -16.94
C ASN A 158 -23.89 14.10 -16.93
N VAL A 159 -23.34 13.76 -18.08
CA VAL A 159 -22.43 12.62 -18.29
C VAL A 159 -21.24 13.07 -19.12
N LEU A 160 -20.06 12.56 -18.76
CA LEU A 160 -18.82 12.69 -19.49
C LEU A 160 -18.55 11.37 -20.21
N ILE A 161 -18.11 11.44 -21.47
CA ILE A 161 -17.81 10.25 -22.28
C ILE A 161 -16.34 10.29 -22.66
N CYS A 162 -15.61 9.22 -22.36
CA CYS A 162 -14.25 9.06 -22.86
C CYS A 162 -14.27 8.67 -24.34
N ASN A 163 -13.65 9.48 -25.19
CA ASN A 163 -13.55 9.22 -26.63
C ASN A 163 -12.66 8.00 -26.95
N THR A 164 -11.73 7.67 -26.05
CA THR A 164 -10.77 6.57 -26.25
C THR A 164 -11.35 5.19 -25.90
N CYS A 165 -12.09 5.07 -24.79
CA CYS A 165 -12.63 3.78 -24.33
C CYS A 165 -14.16 3.70 -24.23
N GLY A 166 -14.87 4.78 -24.56
CA GLY A 166 -16.33 4.85 -24.51
C GLY A 166 -16.93 4.91 -23.10
N ARG A 167 -16.11 4.87 -22.03
CA ARG A 167 -16.62 4.90 -20.64
C ARG A 167 -17.43 6.17 -20.40
N GLN A 168 -18.59 5.98 -19.80
CA GLN A 168 -19.46 7.04 -19.33
C GLN A 168 -19.28 7.26 -17.81
N GLU A 169 -19.20 8.50 -17.39
CA GLU A 169 -19.06 8.89 -15.98
C GLU A 169 -19.98 10.09 -15.70
N LYS A 170 -20.72 10.09 -14.59
CA LYS A 170 -21.54 11.27 -14.25
C LYS A 170 -20.62 12.44 -13.93
N VAL A 171 -21.02 13.65 -14.31
CA VAL A 171 -20.23 14.87 -14.04
C VAL A 171 -19.99 15.05 -12.54
N GLU A 172 -20.97 14.69 -11.68
CA GLU A 172 -20.82 14.75 -10.22
C GLU A 172 -19.71 13.79 -9.73
N ASP A 173 -19.70 12.54 -10.19
CA ASP A 173 -18.70 11.54 -9.81
C ASP A 173 -17.29 11.97 -10.27
N ALA A 174 -17.21 12.52 -11.48
CA ALA A 174 -15.97 13.01 -12.04
C ALA A 174 -15.39 14.21 -11.25
N ILE A 175 -16.25 15.12 -10.77
CA ILE A 175 -15.83 16.22 -9.87
C ILE A 175 -15.28 15.65 -8.55
N LEU A 176 -15.97 14.69 -7.94
CA LEU A 176 -15.54 14.10 -6.68
C LEU A 176 -14.21 13.37 -6.83
N ARG A 177 -14.01 12.65 -7.94
CA ARG A 177 -12.74 12.01 -8.26
C ARG A 177 -11.62 13.04 -8.42
N SER A 178 -11.86 14.12 -9.16
CA SER A 178 -10.91 15.24 -9.30
C SER A 178 -10.53 15.88 -7.95
N VAL A 179 -11.46 16.00 -7.01
CA VAL A 179 -11.15 16.49 -5.64
C VAL A 179 -10.25 15.50 -4.91
N ARG A 180 -10.53 14.20 -4.99
CA ARG A 180 -9.67 13.16 -4.38
C ARG A 180 -8.26 13.17 -4.97
N GLU A 181 -8.14 13.36 -6.29
CA GLU A 181 -6.84 13.52 -6.96
C GLU A 181 -6.07 14.72 -6.40
N LEU A 182 -6.72 15.87 -6.26
CA LEU A 182 -6.10 17.07 -5.68
C LEU A 182 -5.69 16.85 -4.21
N GLN A 183 -6.52 16.22 -3.40
CA GLN A 183 -6.20 15.92 -2.00
C GLN A 183 -5.02 14.94 -1.87
N LEU A 184 -4.93 13.97 -2.79
CA LEU A 184 -3.84 13.00 -2.82
C LEU A 184 -2.52 13.64 -3.28
N LEU A 185 -2.55 14.44 -4.34
CA LEU A 185 -1.36 15.06 -4.91
C LEU A 185 -0.87 16.26 -4.08
N PHE A 186 -1.80 17.01 -3.49
CA PHE A 186 -1.53 18.29 -2.83
C PHE A 186 -2.26 18.40 -1.49
N PRO A 187 -1.86 17.60 -0.48
CA PRO A 187 -2.55 17.56 0.82
C PRO A 187 -2.59 18.91 1.54
N ASP A 188 -1.62 19.79 1.29
CA ASP A 188 -1.52 21.11 1.94
C ASP A 188 -2.35 22.20 1.23
N ILE A 189 -2.90 21.92 0.03
CA ILE A 189 -3.67 22.90 -0.75
C ILE A 189 -5.15 22.83 -0.35
N LYS A 190 -5.70 23.97 0.09
CA LYS A 190 -7.13 24.09 0.40
C LYS A 190 -8.00 23.91 -0.86
N ILE A 191 -8.95 23.00 -0.79
CA ILE A 191 -9.88 22.74 -1.91
C ILE A 191 -10.87 23.89 -2.07
N THR A 192 -10.75 24.64 -3.17
CA THR A 192 -11.70 25.71 -3.53
C THR A 192 -12.43 25.39 -4.82
N THR A 193 -13.58 26.02 -5.06
CA THR A 193 -14.30 25.87 -6.34
C THR A 193 -13.44 26.29 -7.53
N ASN A 194 -12.59 27.31 -7.38
CA ASN A 194 -11.72 27.76 -8.47
C ASN A 194 -10.61 26.75 -8.75
N LEU A 195 -10.00 26.18 -7.71
CA LEU A 195 -8.99 25.13 -7.85
C LEU A 195 -9.54 23.92 -8.61
N VAL A 196 -10.70 23.42 -8.20
CA VAL A 196 -11.33 22.26 -8.87
C VAL A 196 -11.74 22.59 -10.30
N PHE A 197 -12.21 23.81 -10.56
CA PHE A 197 -12.55 24.25 -11.90
C PHE A 197 -11.34 24.28 -12.83
N GLU A 198 -10.23 24.84 -12.36
CA GLU A 198 -8.98 24.89 -13.12
C GLU A 198 -8.40 23.49 -13.34
N TRP A 199 -8.43 22.63 -12.32
CA TRP A 199 -7.97 21.24 -12.40
C TRP A 199 -8.77 20.44 -13.42
N CYS A 200 -10.10 20.55 -13.42
CA CYS A 200 -10.96 19.78 -14.33
C CYS A 200 -10.85 20.23 -15.79
N LYS A 201 -10.79 21.54 -16.07
CA LYS A 201 -10.88 22.22 -17.39
C LYS A 201 -12.07 21.89 -18.31
N VAL A 202 -12.59 20.66 -18.30
CA VAL A 202 -13.64 20.16 -19.19
C VAL A 202 -15.04 20.61 -18.73
N ILE A 203 -15.21 20.86 -17.43
CA ILE A 203 -16.50 21.24 -16.84
C ILE A 203 -16.66 22.76 -16.92
N GLY A 204 -17.49 23.23 -17.85
CA GLY A 204 -17.67 24.67 -18.12
C GLY A 204 -18.37 25.48 -17.01
N SER A 205 -18.98 24.83 -16.01
CA SER A 205 -19.80 25.51 -15.00
C SER A 205 -19.20 25.47 -13.59
N LYS A 206 -18.64 26.60 -13.13
CA LYS A 206 -18.27 26.80 -11.72
C LYS A 206 -19.45 26.63 -10.77
N LYS A 207 -20.68 26.93 -11.22
CA LYS A 207 -21.91 26.77 -10.42
C LYS A 207 -22.18 25.30 -10.13
N GLN A 208 -21.98 24.42 -11.11
CA GLN A 208 -22.13 22.97 -10.96
C GLN A 208 -21.10 22.41 -10.00
N ILE A 209 -19.82 22.78 -10.15
CA ILE A 209 -18.75 22.38 -9.22
C ILE A 209 -19.08 22.84 -7.80
N ARG A 210 -19.46 24.11 -7.60
CA ARG A 210 -19.86 24.63 -6.29
C ARG A 210 -21.02 23.84 -5.69
N ARG A 211 -22.02 23.47 -6.49
CA ARG A 211 -23.18 22.68 -6.04
C ARG A 211 -22.73 21.30 -5.55
N VAL A 212 -21.87 20.62 -6.32
CA VAL A 212 -21.33 19.30 -5.95
C VAL A 212 -20.48 19.39 -4.68
N LEU A 213 -19.60 20.39 -4.59
CA LEU A 213 -18.76 20.60 -3.40
C LEU A 213 -19.61 20.86 -2.15
N LYS A 214 -20.61 21.74 -2.22
CA LYS A 214 -21.52 22.01 -1.10
C LYS A 214 -22.35 20.81 -0.67
N LYS A 215 -22.66 19.91 -1.60
CA LYS A 215 -23.47 18.71 -1.33
C LYS A 215 -22.65 17.62 -0.63
N ASN A 216 -21.36 17.51 -0.94
CA ASN A 216 -20.53 16.36 -0.53
C ASN A 216 -19.44 16.71 0.49
N TYR A 217 -19.16 17.99 0.74
CA TYR A 217 -18.09 18.44 1.63
C TYR A 217 -18.56 19.55 2.57
N THR A 218 -17.86 19.70 3.70
CA THR A 218 -18.13 20.74 4.68
C THR A 218 -17.51 22.06 4.21
N LYS A 219 -18.35 23.08 4.07
CA LYS A 219 -17.90 24.42 3.68
C LYS A 219 -17.29 25.15 4.87
N ILE A 220 -16.05 25.63 4.73
CA ILE A 220 -15.37 26.48 5.72
C ILE A 220 -15.08 27.86 5.12
N GLY A 221 -15.28 28.89 5.95
CA GLY A 221 -14.97 30.28 5.60
C GLY A 221 -16.08 31.05 4.89
N ASN A 222 -15.85 32.35 4.73
CA ASN A 222 -16.79 33.30 4.16
C ASN A 222 -16.23 33.97 2.89
N ARG A 223 -17.11 34.19 1.90
CA ARG A 223 -16.84 34.85 0.61
C ARG A 223 -15.54 34.34 -0.04
N HIS A 224 -14.47 35.14 -0.01
CA HIS A 224 -13.22 34.92 -0.73
C HIS A 224 -12.33 33.83 -0.11
N CYS A 225 -12.55 33.46 1.15
CA CYS A 225 -11.78 32.43 1.85
C CYS A 225 -12.56 31.10 1.96
N THR A 226 -13.51 30.85 1.05
CA THR A 226 -14.32 29.62 1.09
C THR A 226 -13.52 28.42 0.57
N TYR A 227 -13.40 27.38 1.38
CA TYR A 227 -12.83 26.08 0.99
C TYR A 227 -13.69 24.93 1.54
N TYR A 228 -13.39 23.72 1.09
CA TYR A 228 -14.17 22.51 1.37
C TYR A 228 -13.26 21.44 2.00
N ILE A 229 -13.74 20.79 3.06
CA ILE A 229 -13.12 19.62 3.71
C ILE A 229 -14.05 18.43 3.63
#